data_AF-A0A1X3HE26-F1
#
_entry.id   AF-A0A1X3HE26-F1
#
_cell.length_a   1.000
_cell.length_b   1.000
_cell.length_c   1.000
_cell.angle_alpha   90.00
_cell.angle_beta   90.00
_cell.angle_gamma   90.00
#
_symmetry.space_group_name_H-M   'P 1'
#
loop_
_entity.id
_entity.type
_entity.pdbx_description
1 polymer ?
#
loop_
_entity_poly.entity_id
_entity_poly.type
_entity_poly.pdbx_seq_one_letter_code
_entity_poly.pdbx_strand_id
1 'polypeptide(L)'
;ASIVALRIETLPKDPQGLAQALVACDGVAAVQIGATDEARTSVRTTEKGMRKNEGFFAGLLLIEALDVASLKGALRKAAEIAPDVMAGASEPEVYQSMFALEARIADFG
;
A
#
# COMPACT_ATOMS: atom_id res chain seq x y z
N ALA A 1 15.67 3.06 0.26
CA ALA A 1 14.44 3.12 1.07
C ALA A 1 13.89 1.72 1.28
N SER A 2 13.27 1.49 2.45
CA SER A 2 12.50 0.29 2.77
C SER A 2 11.03 0.54 2.46
N ILE A 3 10.37 -0.40 1.78
CA ILE A 3 8.99 -0.27 1.32
C ILE A 3 8.18 -1.45 1.82
N VAL A 4 6.94 -1.21 2.21
CA VAL A 4 5.93 -2.26 2.43
C VAL A 4 4.71 -1.96 1.58
N ALA A 5 4.11 -3.02 1.04
CA ALA A 5 2.83 -2.97 0.34
C ALA A 5 1.88 -3.92 1.04
N LEU A 6 0.89 -3.37 1.74
CA LEU A 6 -0.12 -4.14 2.45
C LEU A 6 -1.40 -4.18 1.65
N ARG A 7 -1.89 -5.39 1.36
CA ARG A 7 -3.29 -5.55 0.95
C ARG A 7 -4.16 -5.31 2.17
N ILE A 8 -5.15 -4.43 2.04
CA ILE A 8 -6.13 -4.13 3.09
C ILE A 8 -7.52 -4.54 2.61
N GLU A 9 -8.25 -5.22 3.48
CA GLU A 9 -9.60 -5.71 3.18
C GLU A 9 -10.69 -4.66 3.47
N THR A 10 -10.32 -3.60 4.18
CA THR A 10 -11.21 -2.47 4.50
C THR A 10 -10.49 -1.17 4.21
N LEU A 11 -11.11 -0.29 3.42
CA LEU A 11 -10.58 1.05 3.20
C LEU A 11 -10.76 1.91 4.47
N PRO A 12 -9.78 2.76 4.82
CA PRO A 12 -9.94 3.71 5.91
C PRO A 12 -11.08 4.68 5.62
N LYS A 13 -11.88 5.01 6.64
CA LYS A 13 -12.95 6.02 6.56
C LYS A 13 -12.42 7.41 6.23
N ASP A 14 -11.19 7.70 6.67
CA ASP A 14 -10.43 8.90 6.35
C ASP A 14 -9.04 8.52 5.80
N PRO A 15 -8.92 8.24 4.49
CA PRO A 15 -7.65 7.86 3.89
C PRO A 15 -6.59 8.96 4.00
N GLN A 16 -6.99 10.22 3.86
CA GLN A 16 -6.06 11.34 3.91
C GLN A 16 -5.51 11.56 5.32
N GLY A 17 -6.37 11.52 6.35
CA GLY A 17 -5.95 11.62 7.74
C GLY A 17 -5.05 10.45 8.15
N LEU A 18 -5.34 9.22 7.70
CA LEU A 18 -4.47 8.08 7.94
C LEU A 18 -3.09 8.28 7.28
N ALA A 19 -3.05 8.68 6.01
CA ALA A 19 -1.79 8.92 5.31
C ALA A 19 -0.96 10.03 5.96
N GLN A 20 -1.62 11.12 6.39
CA GLN A 20 -0.97 12.23 7.10
C GLN A 20 -0.40 11.81 8.46
N ALA A 21 -1.15 11.01 9.23
CA ALA A 21 -0.69 10.52 10.52
C ALA A 21 0.52 9.58 10.39
N LEU A 22 0.57 8.78 9.33
CA LEU A 22 1.67 7.86 9.07
C LEU A 22 2.90 8.55 8.48
N VAL A 23 2.73 9.52 7.57
CA VAL A 23 3.87 10.28 7.02
C VAL A 23 4.51 11.18 8.08
N ALA A 24 3.77 11.55 9.14
CA ALA A 24 4.30 12.28 10.28
C ALA A 24 5.18 11.42 11.22
N CYS A 25 5.27 10.10 11.02
CA CYS A 25 6.20 9.26 11.75
C CYS A 25 7.64 9.54 11.32
N ASP A 26 8.57 9.51 12.29
CA ASP A 26 9.99 9.70 12.01
C ASP A 26 10.51 8.65 11.01
N GLY A 27 11.31 9.12 10.05
CA GLY A 27 11.88 8.28 9.00
C GLY A 27 10.90 7.75 7.95
N VAL A 28 9.63 8.19 7.93
CA VAL A 28 8.69 7.88 6.83
C VAL A 28 8.84 8.91 5.72
N ALA A 29 9.12 8.45 4.51
CA ALA A 29 9.32 9.29 3.33
C ALA A 29 8.02 9.52 2.57
N ALA A 30 7.18 8.48 2.44
CA ALA A 30 5.91 8.57 1.74
C ALA A 30 4.90 7.54 2.23
N VAL A 31 3.61 7.89 2.12
CA VAL A 31 2.48 7.00 2.38
C VAL A 31 1.46 7.18 1.27
N GLN A 32 1.00 6.07 0.70
CA GLN A 32 -0.04 6.07 -0.33
C GLN A 32 -1.10 5.02 0.00
N ILE A 33 -2.36 5.37 -0.23
CA ILE A 33 -3.49 4.47 -0.09
C ILE A 33 -4.22 4.44 -1.41
N GLY A 34 -4.15 3.31 -2.11
CA GLY A 34 -4.84 3.08 -3.38
C GLY A 34 -6.08 2.23 -3.16
N ALA A 35 -7.25 2.70 -3.59
CA ALA A 35 -8.44 1.87 -3.66
C ALA A 35 -8.37 0.97 -4.90
N THR A 36 -8.77 -0.29 -4.74
CA THR A 36 -8.94 -1.21 -5.88
C THR A 36 -10.38 -1.20 -6.33
N ASP A 37 -10.58 -1.08 -7.64
CA ASP A 37 -11.91 -1.19 -8.24
C ASP A 37 -12.29 -2.67 -8.40
N GLU A 38 -13.51 -3.02 -7.99
CA GLU A 38 -14.13 -4.32 -8.28
C GLU A 38 -14.36 -4.49 -9.80
N ALA A 39 -14.52 -3.38 -10.53
CA ALA A 39 -14.67 -3.37 -11.97
C ALA A 39 -13.30 -3.61 -12.63
N ARG A 40 -12.94 -4.89 -12.68
CA ARG A 40 -12.06 -5.54 -13.66
C ARG A 40 -11.21 -4.56 -14.48
N THR A 41 -9.91 -4.55 -14.25
CA THR A 41 -8.91 -4.22 -15.27
C THR A 41 -9.02 -5.24 -16.42
N SER A 42 -10.11 -5.16 -17.17
CA SER A 42 -10.63 -6.24 -18.02
C SER A 42 -10.00 -6.14 -19.40
N VAL A 43 -8.69 -6.22 -19.48
CA VAL A 43 -8.09 -6.78 -20.69
C VAL A 43 -8.44 -8.26 -20.67
N ARG A 44 -9.40 -8.67 -21.50
CA ARG A 44 -9.76 -10.08 -21.69
C ARG A 44 -8.57 -10.78 -22.35
N THR A 45 -7.66 -11.33 -21.54
CA THR A 45 -6.77 -12.39 -22.01
C THR A 45 -7.35 -13.73 -21.61
N THR A 46 -7.18 -14.73 -22.47
CA THR A 46 -7.68 -16.10 -22.30
C THR A 46 -7.19 -16.74 -20.99
N GLU A 47 -6.07 -16.24 -20.46
CA GLU A 47 -5.41 -16.69 -19.24
C GLU A 47 -6.11 -16.23 -17.95
N LYS A 48 -6.81 -15.09 -17.97
CA LYS A 48 -7.47 -14.53 -16.77
C LYS A 48 -8.70 -15.34 -16.34
N GLY A 49 -9.36 -16.02 -17.28
CA GLY A 49 -10.51 -16.90 -17.01
C GLY A 49 -10.17 -18.17 -16.23
N MET A 50 -8.89 -18.54 -16.13
CA MET A 50 -8.43 -19.71 -15.38
C MET A 50 -8.04 -19.40 -13.93
N ARG A 51 -7.95 -18.13 -13.54
CA ARG A 51 -7.46 -17.70 -12.23
C ARG A 51 -8.61 -17.55 -11.24
N LYS A 52 -9.17 -18.67 -10.78
CA LYS A 52 -10.26 -18.71 -9.79
C LYS A 52 -9.87 -18.20 -8.38
N ASN A 53 -8.60 -17.84 -8.16
CA ASN A 53 -8.00 -17.62 -6.84
C ASN A 53 -7.21 -16.30 -6.71
N GLU A 54 -7.38 -15.34 -7.63
CA GLU A 54 -6.88 -13.97 -7.38
C GLU A 54 -7.84 -13.31 -6.39
N GLY A 55 -7.49 -13.39 -5.10
CA GLY A 55 -8.28 -12.82 -4.01
C GLY A 55 -8.50 -11.32 -4.20
N PHE A 56 -9.76 -10.91 -4.11
CA PHE A 56 -10.15 -9.50 -4.06
C PHE A 56 -9.70 -8.91 -2.73
N PHE A 57 -9.28 -7.65 -2.75
CA PHE A 57 -9.01 -6.83 -1.57
C PHE A 57 -9.51 -5.41 -1.85
N ALA A 58 -9.71 -4.60 -0.80
CA ALA A 58 -10.32 -3.27 -0.92
C ALA A 58 -9.31 -2.16 -1.30
N GLY A 59 -8.05 -2.32 -0.91
CA GLY A 59 -6.99 -1.42 -1.35
C GLY A 59 -5.56 -1.87 -1.02
N LEU A 60 -4.61 -1.03 -1.40
CA LEU A 60 -3.19 -1.14 -1.05
C LEU A 60 -2.79 0.03 -0.16
N LEU A 61 -2.16 -0.28 0.98
CA LEU A 61 -1.42 0.68 1.79
C LEU A 61 0.07 0.51 1.50
N LEU A 62 0.68 1.54 0.93
CA LEU A 62 2.10 1.62 0.62
C LEU A 62 2.76 2.57 1.62
N ILE A 63 3.85 2.12 2.24
CA ILE A 63 4.69 2.97 3.12
C ILE A 63 6.13 2.83 2.65
N GLU A 64 6.75 3.97 2.37
CA GLU A 64 8.19 4.08 2.11
C GLU A 64 8.86 4.77 3.29
N ALA A 65 9.94 4.18 3.79
CA ALA A 65 10.70 4.68 4.91
C ALA A 65 12.21 4.64 4.62
N LEU A 66 12.99 5.40 5.40
CA LEU A 66 14.44 5.46 5.29
C LEU A 66 15.09 4.11 5.64
N ASP A 67 14.53 3.40 6.62
CA ASP A 67 15.00 2.10 7.07
C ASP A 67 13.84 1.20 7.59
N VAL A 68 14.19 -0.05 7.91
CA VAL A 68 13.25 -1.06 8.38
C VAL A 68 12.69 -0.73 9.77
N ALA A 69 13.45 -0.03 10.63
CA ALA A 69 13.00 0.30 11.98
C ALA A 69 11.89 1.35 11.94
N SER A 70 12.09 2.39 11.13
CA SER A 70 11.12 3.44 10.84
C SER A 70 9.84 2.85 10.23
N LEU A 71 9.99 1.93 9.27
CA LEU A 71 8.87 1.22 8.65
C LEU A 71 8.06 0.41 9.67
N LYS A 72 8.72 -0.35 10.55
CA LYS A 72 8.06 -1.09 11.65
C LYS A 72 7.36 -0.15 12.63
N GLY A 73 7.94 1.01 12.91
CA GLY A 73 7.33 2.06 13.71
C GLY A 73 6.01 2.54 13.10
N ALA A 74 6.01 2.83 11.80
CA ALA A 74 4.82 3.24 11.06
C ALA A 74 3.74 2.15 11.03
N LEU A 75 4.12 0.87 10.84
CA LEU A 75 3.17 -0.25 10.89
C LEU A 75 2.50 -0.40 12.26
N ARG A 76 3.25 -0.25 13.34
CA ARG A 76 2.69 -0.23 14.70
C ARG A 76 1.73 0.95 14.88
N LYS A 77 2.10 2.14 14.40
CA LYS A 77 1.23 3.31 14.45
C LYS A 77 -0.06 3.09 13.67
N ALA A 78 0.01 2.47 12.50
CA ALA A 78 -1.17 2.11 11.70
C ALA A 78 -2.10 1.17 12.45
N ALA A 79 -1.56 0.15 13.12
CA ALA A 79 -2.34 -0.78 13.95
C ALA A 79 -3.02 -0.09 15.14
N GLU A 80 -2.42 0.96 15.71
CA GLU A 80 -3.00 1.74 16.81
C GLU A 80 -4.14 2.66 16.34
N ILE A 81 -3.98 3.37 15.22
CA ILE A 81 -4.91 4.42 14.79
C ILE A 81 -5.96 3.95 13.79
N ALA A 82 -5.73 2.82 13.12
CA ALA A 82 -6.64 2.21 12.16
C ALA A 82 -6.71 0.68 12.34
N PRO A 83 -7.09 0.18 13.54
CA PRO A 83 -7.14 -1.25 13.82
C PRO A 83 -8.06 -2.01 12.87
N ASP A 84 -9.20 -1.43 12.47
CA ASP A 84 -10.14 -2.05 11.53
C ASP A 84 -9.52 -2.30 10.15
N VAL A 85 -8.67 -1.37 9.69
CA VAL A 85 -7.94 -1.49 8.40
C VAL A 85 -6.86 -2.56 8.50
N MET A 86 -6.16 -2.60 9.63
CA MET A 86 -5.02 -3.49 9.86
C MET A 86 -5.43 -4.92 10.23
N ALA A 87 -6.64 -5.14 10.76
CA ALA A 87 -7.12 -6.45 11.18
C ALA A 87 -7.22 -7.47 10.03
N GLY A 88 -7.55 -7.00 8.83
CA GLY A 88 -7.58 -7.82 7.61
C GLY A 88 -6.32 -7.70 6.76
N ALA A 89 -5.33 -6.91 7.16
CA ALA A 89 -4.18 -6.65 6.32
C ALA A 89 -3.34 -7.91 6.09
N SER A 90 -2.74 -8.03 4.91
CA SER A 90 -1.78 -9.11 4.64
C SER A 90 -0.55 -9.02 5.55
N GLU A 91 0.21 -10.12 5.67
CA GLU A 91 1.50 -10.06 6.34
C GLU A 91 2.44 -9.05 5.65
N PRO A 92 3.16 -8.21 6.42
CA PRO A 92 4.06 -7.21 5.86
C PRO A 92 5.33 -7.87 5.30
N GLU A 93 5.49 -7.81 3.98
CA GLU A 93 6.77 -8.09 3.32
C GLU A 93 7.53 -6.78 3.08
N VAL A 94 8.80 -6.75 3.50
CA VAL A 94 9.64 -5.55 3.38
C VAL A 94 10.52 -5.66 2.14
N TYR A 95 10.30 -4.76 1.19
CA TYR A 95 11.09 -4.63 -0.03
C TYR A 95 12.15 -3.53 0.12
N GLN A 96 13.24 -3.67 -0.63
CA GLN A 96 14.21 -2.60 -0.81
C GLN A 96 14.06 -1.98 -2.19
N SER A 97 13.98 -0.65 -2.23
CA SER A 97 14.03 0.08 -3.50
C SER A 97 15.42 -0.09 -4.12
N MET A 98 15.48 -0.68 -5.32
CA MET A 98 16.70 -0.86 -6.11
C MET A 98 16.84 0.19 -7.21
N PHE A 99 15.73 0.73 -7.70
CA PHE A 99 15.67 1.70 -8.79
C PHE A 99 14.66 2.78 -8.45
N ALA A 100 14.93 4.01 -8.87
CA ALA A 100 13.98 5.11 -8.82
C ALA A 100 13.75 5.61 -10.24
N LEU A 101 12.48 5.74 -10.64
CA LEU A 101 12.14 6.40 -11.90
C LEU A 101 12.11 7.91 -11.65
N GLU A 102 12.84 8.69 -12.45
CA GLU A 102 12.68 10.14 -12.39
C GLU A 102 11.27 10.50 -12.86
N ALA A 103 10.48 11.15 -12.01
CA ALA A 103 9.11 11.56 -12.33
C ALA A 103 9.01 12.40 -13.62
N ARG A 104 10.07 13.12 -14.00
CA ARG A 104 10.19 13.87 -15.26
C ARG A 104 10.07 12.99 -16.52
N ILE A 105 10.37 11.71 -16.40
CA ILE A 105 10.34 10.73 -17.51
C ILE A 105 8.97 10.02 -17.57
N ALA A 106 8.17 10.09 -16.50
CA ALA A 106 6.90 9.39 -16.39
C ALA A 106 5.68 10.19 -16.89
N ASP A 107 5.88 11.44 -17.33
CA ASP A 107 4.83 12.29 -17.90
C ASP A 107 4.50 11.82 -19.33
N PHE A 108 3.62 10.82 -19.42
CA PHE A 108 2.89 10.53 -20.65
C PHE A 108 1.63 11.41 -20.60
N GLY A 109 1.68 12.55 -21.27
CA GLY A 109 0.54 13.49 -21.38
C GLY A 109 -0.73 12.86 -21.92
#